data_AF-A0A5C0SK25-F1
#
_entry.id   AF-A0A5C0SK25-F1
#
_cell.length_a   1.000
_cell.length_b   1.000
_cell.length_c   1.000
_cell.angle_alpha   90.00
_cell.angle_beta   90.00
_cell.angle_gamma   90.00
#
_symmetry.space_group_name_H-M   'P 1'
#
loop_
_entity.id
_entity.type
_entity.pdbx_description
1 polymer ?
#
loop_
_entity_poly.entity_id
_entity_poly.type
_entity_poly.pdbx_seq_one_letter_code
_entity_poly.pdbx_strand_id
1 'polypeptide(L)'
;MSRNIYLGRRVRDTGKKGLDNLREVRDICKAILRDYKRHRIPYKTAMRRLVFLRTTVIKRSEKLVGKKRKAYAIVREYEEQLRRLRK
;
A
#
# COMPACT_ATOMS: atom_id res chain seq x y z
N MET A 1 21.26 5.59 13.99
CA MET A 1 20.20 4.69 13.49
C MET A 1 18.97 5.50 13.09
N SER A 2 18.77 5.78 11.80
CA SER A 2 17.67 6.66 11.35
C SER A 2 16.35 5.89 11.17
N ARG A 3 15.37 6.20 12.02
CA ARG A 3 14.02 5.61 12.14
C ARG A 3 13.03 6.44 11.32
N ASN A 4 12.58 5.93 10.17
CA ASN A 4 11.59 6.62 9.36
C ASN A 4 10.16 6.21 9.73
N ILE A 5 9.39 7.19 10.17
CA ILE A 5 7.95 7.10 10.42
C ILE A 5 7.25 7.00 9.06
N TYR A 6 6.72 5.83 8.71
CA TYR A 6 5.75 5.71 7.64
C TYR A 6 4.34 5.81 8.23
N LEU A 7 3.61 6.88 7.91
CA LEU A 7 2.16 7.04 8.14
C LEU A 7 1.67 6.86 9.60
N GLY A 8 2.53 7.05 10.61
CA GLY A 8 2.13 7.17 12.01
C GLY A 8 1.84 5.88 12.79
N ARG A 9 2.19 4.67 12.30
CA ARG A 9 2.11 3.41 13.10
C ARG A 9 3.21 2.41 12.75
N ARG A 10 3.60 1.59 13.74
CA ARG A 10 4.61 0.50 13.61
C ARG A 10 4.18 -0.50 12.54
N VAL A 11 4.85 -0.45 11.40
CA VAL A 11 4.88 -1.53 10.40
C VAL A 11 6.07 -2.42 10.76
N ARG A 12 5.90 -3.75 10.77
CA ARG A 12 6.99 -4.71 10.99
C ARG A 12 8.01 -4.54 9.85
N ASP A 13 9.23 -4.13 10.17
CA ASP A 13 10.33 -4.02 9.21
C ASP A 13 10.64 -5.40 8.61
N THR A 14 10.28 -5.61 7.35
CA THR A 14 10.75 -6.75 6.56
C THR A 14 12.11 -6.43 5.96
N GLY A 15 13.14 -6.33 6.80
CA GLY A 15 14.56 -6.53 6.49
C GLY A 15 15.29 -5.66 5.45
N LYS A 16 14.63 -4.98 4.50
CA LYS A 16 15.27 -4.06 3.55
C LYS A 16 14.36 -2.85 3.28
N LYS A 17 14.96 -1.65 3.36
CA LYS A 17 14.26 -0.37 3.17
C LYS A 17 13.90 -0.14 1.69
N GLY A 18 12.61 -0.24 1.39
CA GLY A 18 11.96 0.34 0.22
C GLY A 18 11.45 -0.69 -0.79
N LEU A 19 10.43 -0.28 -1.56
CA LEU A 19 9.70 -1.01 -2.62
C LEU A 19 10.58 -1.78 -3.61
N ASP A 20 11.27 -2.82 -3.16
CA ASP A 20 12.22 -3.58 -3.97
C ASP A 20 11.50 -4.54 -4.91
N ASN A 21 10.23 -4.84 -4.65
CA ASN A 21 9.48 -5.83 -5.41
C ASN A 21 7.94 -5.65 -5.34
N LEU A 22 7.24 -6.40 -6.19
CA LEU A 22 5.77 -6.46 -6.23
C LEU A 22 5.14 -7.06 -4.96
N ARG A 23 5.91 -7.80 -4.15
CA ARG A 23 5.44 -8.38 -2.89
C ARG A 23 5.21 -7.28 -1.85
N GLU A 24 6.09 -6.30 -1.73
CA GLU A 24 5.89 -5.17 -0.82
C GLU A 24 4.65 -4.34 -1.18
N VAL A 25 4.39 -4.13 -2.48
CA VAL A 25 3.15 -3.47 -2.93
C VAL A 25 1.93 -4.24 -2.40
N ARG A 26 1.92 -5.57 -2.53
CA ARG A 26 0.83 -6.41 -1.99
C ARG A 26 0.74 -6.30 -0.47
N ASP A 27 1.87 -6.35 0.23
CA ASP A 27 1.89 -6.35 1.69
C ASP A 27 1.36 -5.01 2.26
N ILE A 28 1.72 -3.88 1.63
CA ILE A 28 1.14 -2.57 1.97
C ILE A 28 -0.37 -2.55 1.72
N CYS A 29 -0.83 -3.01 0.55
CA CYS A 29 -2.26 -3.07 0.25
C CYS A 29 -3.03 -3.96 1.24
N LYS A 30 -2.49 -5.13 1.58
CA LYS A 30 -3.06 -6.04 2.60
C LYS A 30 -3.14 -5.38 3.97
N ALA A 31 -2.11 -4.64 4.38
CA ALA A 31 -2.11 -3.93 5.65
C ALA A 31 -3.22 -2.87 5.71
N ILE A 32 -3.39 -2.10 4.63
CA ILE A 32 -4.46 -1.09 4.52
C ILE A 32 -5.85 -1.73 4.63
N LEU A 33 -6.10 -2.80 3.87
CA LEU A 33 -7.38 -3.51 3.94
C LEU A 33 -7.61 -4.14 5.30
N ARG A 34 -6.57 -4.70 5.95
CA ARG A 34 -6.67 -5.27 7.29
C ARG A 34 -7.03 -4.20 8.32
N ASP A 35 -6.44 -3.01 8.24
CA ASP A 35 -6.78 -1.91 9.14
C ASP A 35 -8.23 -1.45 8.92
N TYR A 36 -8.70 -1.41 7.68
CA TYR A 36 -10.11 -1.13 7.38
C TYR A 36 -11.05 -2.21 7.94
N LYS A 37 -10.77 -3.49 7.67
CA LYS A 37 -11.57 -4.63 8.16
C LYS A 37 -11.63 -4.71 9.69
N ARG A 38 -10.58 -4.24 10.37
CA ARG A 38 -10.53 -4.15 11.84
C ARG A 38 -11.12 -2.85 12.40
N HIS A 39 -11.81 -2.07 11.57
CA HIS A 39 -12.38 -0.75 11.90
C HIS A 39 -11.37 0.24 12.49
N ARG A 40 -10.06 0.05 12.23
CA ARG A 40 -9.00 0.93 12.72
C ARG A 40 -8.89 2.22 11.93
N ILE A 41 -9.31 2.18 10.66
CA ILE A 41 -9.36 3.34 9.77
C ILE A 41 -10.68 3.32 8.98
N PRO A 42 -11.29 4.49 8.70
CA PRO A 42 -12.49 4.56 7.88
C PRO A 42 -12.18 4.31 6.41
N TYR A 43 -13.21 3.94 5.64
CA TYR A 43 -13.11 3.67 4.19
C TYR A 43 -12.39 4.78 3.42
N LYS A 44 -12.73 6.05 3.70
CA LYS A 44 -12.12 7.23 3.06
C LYS A 44 -10.60 7.26 3.26
N THR A 45 -10.13 6.92 4.46
CA THR A 45 -8.70 6.87 4.80
C THR A 45 -8.02 5.70 4.09
N ALA A 46 -8.65 4.51 4.08
CA ALA A 46 -8.10 3.35 3.38
C ALA A 46 -7.98 3.59 1.86
N MET A 47 -9.02 4.13 1.23
CA MET A 47 -9.02 4.45 -0.20
C MET A 47 -7.97 5.52 -0.54
N ARG A 48 -7.87 6.59 0.26
CA ARG A 48 -6.84 7.62 0.07
C ARG A 48 -5.42 7.05 0.13
N ARG A 49 -5.16 6.12 1.05
CA ARG A 49 -3.85 5.43 1.16
C ARG A 49 -3.53 4.58 -0.06
N LEU A 50 -4.49 3.81 -0.57
CA LEU A 50 -4.33 3.02 -1.81
C LEU A 50 -4.06 3.93 -3.02
N VAL A 51 -4.83 5.00 -3.17
CA VAL A 51 -4.63 5.96 -4.26
C VAL A 51 -3.25 6.60 -4.17
N PHE A 52 -2.82 7.04 -2.98
CA PHE A 52 -1.49 7.62 -2.78
C PHE A 52 -0.36 6.64 -3.12
N LEU A 53 -0.48 5.36 -2.74
CA LEU A 53 0.46 4.31 -3.12
C LEU A 53 0.58 4.22 -4.66
N ARG A 54 -0.54 4.27 -5.37
CA ARG A 54 -0.58 4.21 -6.84
C ARG A 54 -0.02 5.46 -7.50
N THR A 55 -0.50 6.65 -7.14
CA THR A 55 -0.27 7.88 -7.89
C THR A 55 1.03 8.59 -7.51
N THR A 56 1.53 8.36 -6.29
CA THR A 56 2.73 9.02 -5.79
C THR A 56 3.86 8.02 -5.62
N VAL A 57 3.65 6.99 -4.81
CA VAL A 57 4.74 6.12 -4.36
C VAL A 57 5.25 5.22 -5.50
N ILE A 58 4.39 4.45 -6.16
CA ILE A 58 4.78 3.59 -7.28
C ILE A 58 5.28 4.43 -8.47
N LYS A 59 4.62 5.58 -8.73
CA LYS A 59 5.01 6.48 -9.83
C LYS A 59 6.48 6.93 -9.69
N ARG A 60 6.90 7.32 -8.48
CA ARG A 60 8.23 7.83 -8.17
C ARG A 60 9.26 6.74 -7.81
N SER A 61 8.85 5.47 -7.74
CA SER A 61 9.76 4.38 -7.39
C SER A 61 10.61 3.96 -8.59
N GLU A 62 11.93 4.16 -8.48
CA GLU A 62 12.93 3.66 -9.42
C GLU A 62 13.08 2.13 -9.33
N LYS A 63 12.94 1.58 -8.11
CA LYS A 63 12.98 0.14 -7.83
C LYS A 63 11.89 -0.68 -8.53
N LEU A 64 10.80 -0.02 -8.96
CA LEU A 64 9.70 -0.63 -9.70
C LEU A 64 9.77 -0.41 -11.22
N VAL A 65 10.84 0.16 -11.75
CA VAL A 65 11.04 0.27 -13.21
C VAL A 65 10.92 -1.12 -13.86
N GLY A 66 10.21 -1.20 -15.00
CA GLY A 66 9.83 -2.46 -15.65
C GLY A 66 8.69 -3.25 -14.97
N LYS A 67 8.33 -2.93 -13.72
CA LYS A 67 7.28 -3.62 -12.93
C LYS A 67 6.07 -2.74 -12.61
N LYS A 68 6.10 -1.44 -12.93
CA LYS A 68 5.04 -0.46 -12.59
C LYS A 68 3.64 -0.90 -13.03
N ARG A 69 3.49 -1.47 -14.23
CA ARG A 69 2.19 -1.97 -14.72
C ARG A 69 1.60 -3.03 -13.79
N LYS A 70 2.41 -4.01 -13.38
CA LYS A 70 1.99 -5.06 -12.42
C LYS A 70 1.71 -4.47 -11.04
N ALA A 71 2.51 -3.51 -10.59
CA ALA A 71 2.29 -2.82 -9.33
C ALA A 71 0.96 -2.05 -9.31
N TYR A 72 0.64 -1.32 -10.38
CA TYR A 72 -0.66 -0.64 -10.51
C TYR A 72 -1.83 -1.61 -10.54
N ALA A 73 -1.69 -2.75 -11.24
CA ALA A 73 -2.72 -3.78 -11.27
C ALA A 73 -3.03 -4.31 -9.86
N ILE A 74 -1.99 -4.60 -9.06
CA ILE A 74 -2.16 -5.00 -7.66
C ILE A 74 -2.93 -3.93 -6.89
N VAL A 75 -2.55 -2.66 -6.96
CA VAL A 75 -3.28 -1.63 -6.18
C VAL A 75 -4.74 -1.52 -6.62
N ARG A 76 -5.03 -1.59 -7.93
CA ARG A 76 -6.41 -1.56 -8.45
C ARG A 76 -7.26 -2.72 -7.96
N GLU A 77 -6.70 -3.93 -7.93
CA GLU A 77 -7.36 -5.11 -7.37
C GLU A 77 -7.80 -4.87 -5.92
N TYR A 78 -6.91 -4.28 -5.10
CA TYR A 78 -7.22 -3.97 -3.71
C TYR A 78 -8.18 -2.78 -3.54
N GLU A 79 -8.15 -1.79 -4.44
CA GLU A 79 -9.18 -0.73 -4.49
C GLU A 79 -10.56 -1.33 -4.74
N GLU A 80 -10.69 -2.29 -5.66
CA GLU A 80 -11.93 -3.00 -5.96
C GLU A 80 -12.40 -3.86 -4.79
N GLN A 81 -11.49 -4.62 -4.17
CA GLN A 81 -11.80 -5.38 -2.95
C GLN A 81 -12.32 -4.44 -1.85
N LEU A 82 -11.68 -3.29 -1.64
CA LEU A 82 -12.12 -2.30 -0.66
C LEU A 82 -13.52 -1.74 -0.99
N ARG A 83 -13.81 -1.47 -2.28
CA ARG A 83 -15.16 -1.05 -2.72
C ARG A 83 -16.22 -2.12 -2.44
N ARG A 84 -15.90 -3.40 -2.65
CA ARG A 84 -16.81 -4.52 -2.38
C ARG A 84 -17.09 -4.68 -0.89
N LEU A 85 -16.10 -4.48 -0.03
CA LEU A 85 -16.26 -4.55 1.43
C LEU A 85 -17.07 -3.40 2.04
N ARG A 86 -17.29 -2.31 1.29
CA ARG A 86 -18.10 -1.17 1.74
C ARG A 86 -19.60 -1.39 1.49
N LYS A 87 -19.94 -2.27 0.54
CA LYS A 87 -21.33 -2.65 0.28
C LYS A 87 -21.79 -3.60 1.38
#